data_AF-A0A967YX58-F1
#
_entry.id   AF-A0A967YX58-F1
#
_cell.length_a   1.000
_cell.length_b   1.000
_cell.length_c   1.000
_cell.angle_alpha   90.00
_cell.angle_beta   90.00
_cell.angle_gamma   90.00
#
_symmetry.space_group_name_H-M   'P 1'
#
loop_
_entity.id
_entity.type
_entity.pdbx_description
1 polymer ?
#
loop_
_entity_poly.entity_id
_entity_poly.type
_entity_poly.pdbx_seq_one_letter_code
_entity_poly.pdbx_strand_id
1 'polypeptide(L)'
;MALNKLHSELQKLREEVACLSKDDTESRDKLNRLINELERKLDSEKEDDDRSLMDSMKDALSHFETEHPRATAILNDIMVTLSNMGI
;
A
#
# COMPACT_ATOMS: atom_id res chain seq x y z
N MET A 1 -16.31 0.35 9.60
CA MET A 1 -15.98 1.56 8.81
C MET A 1 -14.54 1.55 8.31
N ALA A 2 -13.54 1.24 9.15
CA ALA A 2 -12.13 1.26 8.75
C ALA A 2 -11.78 0.31 7.59
N LEU A 3 -12.34 -0.91 7.55
CA LEU A 3 -12.08 -1.89 6.49
C LEU A 3 -12.51 -1.37 5.10
N ASN A 4 -13.67 -0.72 5.03
CA ASN A 4 -14.16 -0.09 3.79
C ASN A 4 -13.27 1.08 3.34
N LYS A 5 -12.71 1.84 4.28
CA LYS A 5 -11.76 2.92 3.98
C LYS A 5 -10.48 2.34 3.37
N LEU A 6 -9.95 1.29 3.98
CA LEU A 6 -8.76 0.61 3.51
C LEU A 6 -8.93 0.01 2.11
N HIS A 7 -10.06 -0.66 1.84
CA HIS A 7 -10.37 -1.13 0.49
C HIS A 7 -10.47 0.02 -0.53
N SER A 8 -11.07 1.14 -0.15
CA SER A 8 -11.12 2.31 -1.02
C SER A 8 -9.73 2.87 -1.30
N GLU A 9 -8.83 2.89 -0.32
CA GLU A 9 -7.45 3.35 -0.49
C GLU A 9 -6.63 2.38 -1.35
N LEU A 10 -6.78 1.08 -1.16
CA LEU A 10 -6.17 0.05 -2.02
C LEU A 10 -6.64 0.17 -3.47
N GLN A 11 -7.93 0.43 -3.68
CA GLN A 11 -8.46 0.66 -5.02
C GLN A 11 -7.82 1.89 -5.68
N LYS A 12 -7.73 3.02 -4.95
CA LYS A 12 -7.06 4.23 -5.45
C LYS A 12 -5.60 3.98 -5.78
N LEU A 13 -4.89 3.21 -4.94
CA LEU A 13 -3.49 2.85 -5.19
C LEU A 13 -3.36 2.05 -6.48
N ARG A 14 -4.26 1.09 -6.72
CA ARG A 14 -4.30 0.28 -7.93
C ARG A 14 -4.58 1.11 -9.19
N GLU A 15 -5.46 2.09 -9.08
CA GLU A 15 -5.73 3.06 -10.15
C GLU A 15 -4.51 3.93 -10.45
N GLU A 16 -3.83 4.47 -9.43
CA GLU A 16 -2.59 5.24 -9.64
C GLU A 16 -1.48 4.37 -10.25
N VAL A 17 -1.32 3.12 -9.82
CA VAL A 17 -0.40 2.15 -10.45
C VAL A 17 -0.73 1.92 -11.92
N ALA A 18 -2.01 1.85 -12.27
CA ALA A 18 -2.43 1.71 -13.66
C ALA A 18 -2.12 2.98 -14.49
N CYS A 19 -2.15 4.16 -13.85
CA CYS A 19 -1.78 5.44 -14.45
C CYS A 19 -0.27 5.69 -14.54
N LEU A 20 0.57 4.92 -13.83
CA LEU A 20 2.02 5.01 -13.96
C LEU A 20 2.49 4.70 -15.40
N SER A 21 3.57 5.37 -15.80
CA SER A 21 4.21 5.20 -17.10
C SER A 21 4.45 3.72 -17.40
N LYS A 22 4.24 3.30 -18.65
CA LYS A 22 4.45 1.90 -19.06
C LYS A 22 5.91 1.46 -18.94
N ASP A 23 6.84 2.41 -19.01
CA ASP A 23 8.28 2.20 -18.85
C ASP A 23 8.69 2.08 -17.38
N ASP A 24 7.80 2.44 -16.45
CA ASP A 24 8.01 2.37 -15.01
C ASP A 24 7.52 1.03 -14.44
N THR A 25 8.07 -0.06 -14.99
CA THR A 25 7.66 -1.42 -14.65
C THR A 25 8.07 -1.79 -13.22
N GLU A 26 9.20 -1.26 -12.73
CA GLU A 26 9.72 -1.54 -11.39
C GLU A 26 8.78 -0.99 -10.31
N SER A 27 8.37 0.27 -10.40
CA SER A 27 7.44 0.90 -9.47
C SER A 27 6.08 0.20 -9.47
N ARG A 28 5.59 -0.13 -10.67
CA ARG A 28 4.33 -0.87 -10.84
C ARG A 28 4.39 -2.23 -10.17
N ASP A 29 5.48 -2.99 -10.36
CA ASP A 29 5.61 -4.32 -9.76
C ASP A 29 5.73 -4.23 -8.23
N LYS A 30 6.50 -3.26 -7.72
CA LYS A 30 6.67 -3.06 -6.27
C LYS A 30 5.36 -2.65 -5.59
N LEU A 31 4.60 -1.72 -6.18
CA LEU A 31 3.29 -1.32 -5.67
C LEU A 31 2.25 -2.44 -5.78
N ASN A 32 2.25 -3.21 -6.87
CA ASN A 32 1.34 -4.36 -6.99
C ASN A 32 1.65 -5.45 -5.96
N ARG A 33 2.93 -5.71 -5.66
CA ARG A 33 3.31 -6.63 -4.57
C ARG A 33 2.77 -6.17 -3.23
N LEU A 34 2.96 -4.89 -2.90
CA LEU A 34 2.43 -4.28 -1.68
C LEU A 34 0.91 -4.40 -1.57
N ILE A 35 0.17 -4.10 -2.65
CA ILE A 35 -1.29 -4.27 -2.69
C ILE A 35 -1.67 -5.72 -2.38
N ASN A 36 -1.00 -6.69 -3.02
CA ASN A 36 -1.31 -8.10 -2.80
C ASN A 36 -0.96 -8.56 -1.38
N GLU A 37 0.11 -8.07 -0.79
CA GLU A 37 0.49 -8.36 0.61
C GLU A 37 -0.55 -7.78 1.58
N LEU A 38 -1.01 -6.55 1.34
CA LEU A 38 -2.08 -5.91 2.11
C LEU A 38 -3.39 -6.68 2.01
N GLU A 39 -3.81 -7.07 0.80
CA GLU A 39 -5.02 -7.88 0.59
C GLU A 39 -4.91 -9.24 1.30
N ARG A 40 -3.76 -9.92 1.21
CA ARG A 40 -3.51 -11.18 1.93
C ARG A 40 -3.57 -11.01 3.44
N LYS A 41 -3.03 -9.91 3.97
CA LYS A 41 -3.07 -9.60 5.40
C LYS A 41 -4.49 -9.32 5.87
N LEU A 42 -5.30 -8.66 5.06
CA LEU A 42 -6.72 -8.43 5.37
C LEU A 42 -7.54 -9.72 5.40
N ASP A 43 -7.20 -10.67 4.54
CA ASP A 43 -7.84 -11.99 4.50
C ASP A 43 -7.28 -12.98 5.54
N SER A 44 -6.07 -12.73 6.06
CA SER A 44 -5.37 -13.59 7.01
C SER A 44 -5.56 -13.07 8.44
N GLU A 45 -6.29 -13.81 9.28
CA GLU A 45 -6.50 -13.51 10.72
C GLU A 45 -5.22 -13.67 11.58
N LYS A 46 -4.01 -13.67 10.99
CA LYS A 46 -2.75 -13.94 11.70
C LYS A 46 -1.91 -12.68 11.86
N GLU A 47 -1.63 -12.32 13.11
CA GLU A 47 -0.90 -11.11 13.56
C GLU A 47 0.64 -11.15 13.35
N ASP A 48 1.21 -12.26 12.89
CA ASP A 48 2.68 -12.45 12.92
C ASP A 48 3.45 -11.66 11.84
N ASP A 49 2.77 -11.12 10.82
CA ASP A 49 3.41 -10.46 9.66
C ASP A 49 3.25 -8.93 9.64
N ASP A 50 2.74 -8.36 10.74
CA ASP A 50 2.32 -6.96 10.77
C ASP A 50 3.47 -5.96 10.62
N ARG A 51 4.58 -6.26 11.32
CA ARG A 51 5.80 -5.43 11.28
C ARG A 51 6.47 -5.47 9.91
N SER A 52 6.56 -6.66 9.32
CA SER A 52 7.19 -6.88 8.01
C SER A 52 6.47 -6.07 6.92
N LEU A 53 5.14 -6.06 6.97
CA LEU A 53 4.32 -5.26 6.07
C LEU A 53 4.52 -3.76 6.28
N MET A 54 4.49 -3.30 7.54
CA MET A 54 4.71 -1.88 7.85
C MET A 54 6.09 -1.38 7.40
N ASP A 55 7.12 -2.20 7.54
CA ASP A 55 8.47 -1.87 7.08
C ASP A 55 8.53 -1.84 5.54
N SER A 56 7.90 -2.80 4.86
CA SER A 56 7.78 -2.81 3.39
C SER A 56 7.03 -1.58 2.85
N MET A 57 5.99 -1.12 3.57
CA MET A 57 5.27 0.10 3.24
C MET A 57 6.15 1.35 3.41
N LYS A 58 6.94 1.44 4.47
CA LYS A 58 7.88 2.57 4.69
C LYS A 58 8.98 2.61 3.65
N ASP A 59 9.49 1.45 3.26
CA ASP A 59 10.49 1.34 2.20
C ASP A 59 9.93 1.79 0.84
N ALA A 60 8.69 1.42 0.53
CA ALA A 60 8.00 1.92 -0.65
C ALA A 60 7.71 3.42 -0.56
N LEU A 61 7.28 3.92 0.60
CA LEU A 61 7.04 5.34 0.81
C LEU A 61 8.30 6.15 0.50
N SER A 62 9.44 5.75 1.08
CA SER A 62 10.74 6.39 0.87
C SER A 62 11.18 6.34 -0.60
N HIS A 63 10.90 5.23 -1.29
CA HIS A 63 11.23 5.06 -2.70
C HIS A 63 10.36 5.94 -3.61
N PHE A 64 9.08 6.06 -3.31
CA PHE A 64 8.11 6.77 -4.16
C PHE A 64 7.91 8.24 -3.80
N GLU A 65 8.38 8.70 -2.63
CA GLU A 65 8.20 10.08 -2.12
C GLU A 65 8.61 11.18 -3.12
N THR A 66 9.66 10.94 -3.91
CA THR A 66 10.17 11.94 -4.87
C THR A 66 9.52 11.80 -6.25
N GLU A 67 9.36 10.57 -6.74
CA GLU A 67 8.96 10.30 -8.12
C GLU A 67 7.44 10.14 -8.29
N HIS A 68 6.74 9.67 -7.25
CA HIS A 68 5.32 9.33 -7.30
C HIS A 68 4.56 9.87 -6.06
N PRO A 69 4.48 11.20 -5.88
CA PRO A 69 3.89 11.82 -4.70
C PRO A 69 2.42 11.44 -4.45
N ARG A 70 1.67 11.10 -5.51
CA ARG A 70 0.29 10.60 -5.37
C ARG A 70 0.22 9.20 -4.78
N ALA A 71 1.06 8.28 -5.25
CA ALA A 71 1.15 6.94 -4.70
C ALA A 71 1.60 6.98 -3.23
N THR A 72 2.58 7.83 -2.92
CA THR A 72 3.03 8.08 -1.54
C THR A 72 1.92 8.56 -0.63
N ALA A 73 1.10 9.52 -1.06
CA ALA A 73 -0.02 10.01 -0.26
C ALA A 73 -1.01 8.88 0.08
N ILE A 74 -1.35 8.04 -0.90
CA ILE A 74 -2.25 6.91 -0.70
C ILE A 74 -1.64 5.85 0.23
N LEU A 75 -0.35 5.54 0.07
CA LEU A 75 0.37 4.60 0.96
C LEU A 75 0.38 5.10 2.42
N ASN A 76 0.58 6.39 2.63
CA ASN A 76 0.52 6.99 3.97
C ASN A 76 -0.89 6.90 4.57
N ASP A 77 -1.93 7.19 3.77
CA ASP A 77 -3.32 7.05 4.19
C ASP A 77 -3.65 5.59 4.61
N ILE A 78 -3.16 4.61 3.85
CA ILE A 78 -3.29 3.18 4.18
C ILE A 78 -2.60 2.86 5.50
N MET A 79 -1.36 3.33 5.69
CA MET A 79 -0.58 3.10 6.92
C MET A 79 -1.28 3.65 8.16
N VAL A 80 -1.87 4.85 8.05
CA VAL A 80 -2.67 5.46 9.12
C VAL A 80 -3.95 4.64 9.37
N THR A 81 -4.62 4.20 8.31
CA THR A 81 -5.82 3.36 8.43
C THR A 81 -5.52 2.04 9.14
N LEU A 82 -4.42 1.36 8.79
CA LEU A 82 -3.95 0.13 9.44
C LEU A 82 -3.55 0.36 10.91
N SER A 83 -2.79 1.42 11.18
CA SER A 83 -2.41 1.79 12.56
C SER A 83 -3.64 2.05 13.45
N ASN A 84 -4.68 2.66 12.89
CA ASN A 84 -5.95 2.88 13.58
C ASN A 84 -6.75 1.58 13.82
N MET A 85 -6.49 0.53 13.04
CA MET A 85 -7.06 -0.80 13.27
C MET A 85 -6.30 -1.59 14.35
N GLY A 86 -5.10 -1.13 14.74
CA GLY A 86 -4.24 -1.83 15.70
C GLY A 86 -3.43 -2.98 15.08
N ILE A 87 -3.19 -2.91 13.76
CA ILE A 87 -2.48 -3.90 12.93
C ILE A 87 -1.27 -3.24 12.22
#